data_AF-A0A1I5UFB3-F1
#
_entry.id   AF-A0A1I5UFB3-F1
#
_cell.length_a   1.000
_cell.length_b   1.000
_cell.length_c   1.000
_cell.angle_alpha   90.00
_cell.angle_beta   90.00
_cell.angle_gamma   90.00
#
_symmetry.space_group_name_H-M   'P 1'
#
loop_
_entity.id
_entity.type
_entity.pdbx_description
1 polymer ?
#
loop_
_entity_poly.entity_id
_entity_poly.type
_entity_poly.pdbx_seq_one_letter_code
_entity_poly.pdbx_strand_id
1 'polypeptide(L)'
;MCEVSVNKTWLDKLGLEAPKTFSELEKVLLAFKNDDPNGNGLADEVPMDFNGWFGSAYSLSNLVGGLGIQLTNWANDGYFAEDGQVKNFAVDERYKKLMKYLAQLYSEGLINENAITNDYSMFQSLSRGNENGEALVGVVYGWEETDKFGNNLASQYVALEPLTYDLDGENYDVRWTYDYSGLNMSTNRVAMSAKCKNKEAAMRFLDQFYTQAGSVQVLFGGISDGNVSETGDNAYKVNDPQDPAVDPGTWKWTYAFADNGPMYIRRATTIEMTPDMDNALRERQAYESTLAKVSESDYYPQMFMKYTEDQQNEMAVLQANVNNITENQWGLWLVGDEDVDATWDAYVESVNAAGLPRLLEIRQGAFDTYRGK
;
A
#
# COMPACT_ATOMS: atom_id res chain seq x y z
N MET A 1 5.37 3.43 3.95
CA MET A 1 5.28 2.80 2.62
C MET A 1 4.57 1.49 2.86
N CYS A 2 3.83 0.92 1.91
CA CYS A 2 3.26 -0.40 2.19
C CYS A 2 4.41 -1.38 2.12
N GLU A 3 4.52 -2.23 3.11
CA GLU A 3 5.56 -3.23 3.23
C GLU A 3 4.92 -4.60 3.34
N VAL A 4 5.69 -5.64 3.03
CA VAL A 4 5.32 -7.02 3.33
C VAL A 4 6.19 -7.45 4.49
N SER A 5 5.59 -7.78 5.62
CA SER A 5 6.30 -8.28 6.79
C SER A 5 6.16 -9.80 6.90
N VAL A 6 7.20 -10.47 7.38
CA VAL A 6 7.20 -11.91 7.71
C VAL A 6 7.54 -12.12 9.17
N ASN A 7 6.91 -13.11 9.81
CA ASN A 7 7.24 -13.51 11.17
C ASN A 7 8.60 -14.23 11.20
N LYS A 8 9.65 -13.49 11.56
CA LYS A 8 11.01 -13.99 11.69
C LYS A 8 11.14 -15.02 12.81
N THR A 9 10.41 -14.86 13.90
CA THR A 9 10.44 -15.83 15.01
C THR A 9 9.99 -17.22 14.55
N TRP A 10 8.97 -17.26 13.70
CA TRP A 10 8.48 -18.50 13.08
C TRP A 10 9.50 -19.09 12.11
N LEU A 11 10.12 -18.27 11.26
CA LEU A 11 11.21 -18.70 10.38
C LEU A 11 12.36 -19.34 11.19
N ASP A 12 12.83 -18.65 12.23
CA ASP A 12 13.94 -19.10 13.08
C ASP A 12 13.59 -20.42 13.78
N LYS A 13 12.35 -20.59 14.26
CA LYS A 13 11.88 -21.82 14.91
C LYS A 13 11.84 -23.02 13.96
N LEU A 14 11.40 -22.79 12.72
CA LEU A 14 11.31 -23.82 11.69
C LEU A 14 12.64 -24.05 10.94
N GLY A 15 13.66 -23.23 11.20
CA GLY A 15 14.94 -23.29 10.51
C GLY A 15 14.85 -22.87 9.04
N LEU A 16 13.93 -21.95 8.73
CA LEU A 16 13.69 -21.41 7.38
C LEU A 16 14.38 -20.05 7.20
N GLU A 17 14.75 -19.75 5.96
CA GLU A 17 15.19 -18.40 5.59
C GLU A 17 13.99 -17.54 5.14
N ALA A 18 14.14 -16.21 5.19
CA ALA A 18 13.16 -15.31 4.61
C ALA A 18 13.06 -15.53 3.09
N PRO A 19 11.85 -15.68 2.52
CA PRO A 19 11.67 -16.01 1.12
C PRO A 19 12.10 -14.86 0.21
N LYS A 20 12.76 -15.19 -0.90
CA LYS A 20 13.20 -14.24 -1.93
C LYS A 20 12.48 -14.44 -3.25
N THR A 21 11.80 -15.56 -3.42
CA THR A 21 11.04 -15.89 -4.62
C THR A 21 9.60 -16.29 -4.30
N PHE A 22 8.76 -16.35 -5.33
CA PHE A 22 7.37 -16.79 -5.20
C PHE A 22 7.29 -18.26 -4.77
N SER A 23 8.16 -19.12 -5.32
CA SER A 23 8.21 -20.54 -4.91
C SER A 23 8.73 -20.73 -3.49
N GLU A 24 9.65 -19.88 -3.01
CA GLU A 24 10.11 -19.89 -1.62
C GLU A 24 9.03 -19.37 -0.67
N LEU A 25 8.31 -18.31 -1.06
CA LEU A 25 7.18 -17.81 -0.28
C LEU A 25 6.14 -18.91 -0.07
N GLU A 26 5.73 -19.61 -1.13
CA GLU A 26 4.78 -20.73 -1.05
C GLU A 26 5.24 -21.81 -0.05
N LYS A 27 6.52 -22.20 -0.09
CA LYS A 27 7.09 -23.17 0.87
C LYS A 27 7.04 -22.68 2.31
N VAL A 28 7.37 -21.41 2.54
CA VAL A 28 7.32 -20.78 3.87
C VAL A 28 5.88 -20.74 4.39
N LEU A 29 4.93 -20.35 3.54
CA LEU A 29 3.50 -20.32 3.89
C LEU A 29 2.98 -21.73 4.21
N LEU A 30 3.38 -22.75 3.44
CA LEU A 30 3.05 -24.15 3.73
C LEU A 30 3.61 -24.62 5.07
N ALA A 31 4.84 -24.24 5.42
CA ALA A 31 5.43 -24.58 6.70
C ALA A 31 4.72 -23.87 7.86
N PHE A 32 4.41 -22.58 7.70
CA PHE A 32 3.63 -21.82 8.70
C PHE A 32 2.25 -22.42 8.95
N LYS A 33 1.63 -22.98 7.92
CA LYS A 33 0.34 -23.66 8.03
C LYS A 33 0.41 -24.98 8.80
N ASN A 34 1.46 -25.78 8.57
CA ASN A 34 1.46 -27.20 8.91
C ASN A 34 2.35 -27.56 10.12
N ASP A 35 3.31 -26.70 10.47
CA ASP A 35 4.39 -27.05 11.39
C ASP A 35 4.30 -26.34 12.77
N ASP A 36 3.14 -25.76 13.11
CA ASP A 36 2.85 -25.14 14.42
C ASP A 36 3.97 -24.17 14.87
N PRO A 37 4.28 -23.12 14.07
CA PRO A 37 5.34 -22.21 14.41
C PRO A 37 5.04 -21.39 15.67
N ASN A 38 3.79 -21.20 16.08
CA ASN A 38 3.49 -20.53 17.36
C ASN A 38 3.69 -21.46 18.57
N GLY A 39 3.58 -22.78 18.39
CA GLY A 39 3.89 -23.82 19.39
C GLY A 39 2.78 -24.09 20.41
N ASN A 40 1.55 -23.70 20.11
CA ASN A 40 0.41 -23.90 20.99
C ASN A 40 -0.30 -25.25 20.74
N GLY A 41 0.11 -26.00 19.70
CA GLY A 41 -0.45 -27.30 19.35
C GLY A 41 -1.83 -27.24 18.68
N LEU A 42 -2.26 -26.05 18.26
CA LEU A 42 -3.45 -25.80 17.46
C LEU A 42 -3.02 -25.48 16.01
N ALA A 43 -3.96 -25.58 15.08
CA ALA A 43 -3.76 -25.11 13.71
C ALA A 43 -4.50 -23.79 13.56
N ASP A 44 -3.99 -22.75 14.23
CA ASP A 44 -4.59 -21.41 14.28
C ASP A 44 -3.75 -20.35 13.55
N GLU A 45 -2.62 -20.74 12.96
CA GLU A 45 -1.82 -19.87 12.11
C GLU A 45 -2.53 -19.50 10.82
N VAL A 46 -2.45 -18.21 10.50
CA VAL A 46 -2.85 -17.61 9.23
C VAL A 46 -1.57 -17.36 8.44
N PRO A 47 -1.23 -18.19 7.43
CA PRO A 47 0.07 -18.09 6.77
C PRO A 47 0.27 -16.74 6.07
N MET A 48 -0.74 -16.27 5.33
CA MET A 48 -0.73 -14.96 4.69
C MET A 48 -2.05 -14.22 4.88
N ASP A 49 -1.98 -12.93 5.19
CA ASP A 49 -3.14 -12.04 5.30
C ASP A 49 -2.95 -10.73 4.52
N PHE A 50 -4.06 -10.13 4.08
CA PHE A 50 -4.09 -8.84 3.39
C PHE A 50 -5.43 -8.15 3.65
N ASN A 51 -5.58 -6.88 3.24
CA ASN A 51 -6.86 -6.18 3.44
C ASN A 51 -7.42 -5.56 2.17
N GLY A 52 -8.66 -5.94 1.87
CA GLY A 52 -9.51 -5.23 0.92
C GLY A 52 -9.30 -5.61 -0.55
N TRP A 53 -9.58 -4.64 -1.41
CA TRP A 53 -9.52 -4.73 -2.88
C TRP A 53 -8.11 -5.07 -3.40
N PHE A 54 -7.99 -5.71 -4.58
CA PHE A 54 -6.70 -6.06 -5.19
C PHE A 54 -5.70 -4.91 -5.32
N GLY A 55 -6.18 -3.68 -5.57
CA GLY A 55 -5.38 -2.45 -5.64
C GLY A 55 -5.56 -1.52 -4.43
N SER A 56 -5.85 -2.07 -3.24
CA SER A 56 -5.90 -1.30 -2.00
C SER A 56 -4.49 -0.99 -1.45
N ALA A 57 -4.41 -0.18 -0.40
CA ALA A 57 -3.14 0.15 0.25
C ALA A 57 -2.38 -1.05 0.82
N TYR A 58 -3.07 -2.12 1.23
CA TYR A 58 -2.49 -3.29 1.90
C TYR A 58 -2.82 -4.58 1.15
N SER A 59 -2.70 -4.52 -0.17
CA SER A 59 -3.22 -5.54 -1.07
C SER A 59 -2.16 -6.29 -1.85
N LEU A 60 -2.63 -7.35 -2.50
CA LEU A 60 -1.87 -8.25 -3.36
C LEU A 60 -1.27 -7.54 -4.58
N SER A 61 -1.70 -6.32 -4.94
CA SER A 61 -1.10 -5.57 -6.06
C SER A 61 0.39 -5.35 -5.89
N ASN A 62 0.93 -5.31 -4.68
CA ASN A 62 2.37 -5.12 -4.49
C ASN A 62 3.20 -6.30 -5.05
N LEU A 63 2.61 -7.49 -5.23
CA LEU A 63 3.28 -8.63 -5.84
C LEU A 63 3.48 -8.48 -7.36
N VAL A 64 2.78 -7.58 -8.04
CA VAL A 64 3.00 -7.36 -9.49
C VAL A 64 4.42 -6.87 -9.78
N GLY A 65 5.06 -6.22 -8.80
CA GLY A 65 6.46 -5.78 -8.88
C GLY A 65 7.43 -6.94 -9.09
N GLY A 66 7.11 -8.13 -8.55
CA GLY A 66 7.91 -9.35 -8.77
C GLY A 66 7.89 -9.84 -10.22
N LEU A 67 6.90 -9.42 -11.01
CA LEU A 67 6.82 -9.63 -12.46
C LEU A 67 7.31 -8.41 -13.26
N GLY A 68 8.02 -7.50 -12.62
CA GLY A 68 8.65 -6.34 -13.26
C GLY A 68 7.70 -5.19 -13.59
N ILE A 69 6.45 -5.20 -13.10
CA ILE A 69 5.52 -4.08 -13.28
C ILE A 69 5.83 -2.99 -12.26
N GLN A 70 6.26 -1.81 -12.74
CA GLN A 70 6.49 -0.64 -11.90
C GLN A 70 5.16 0.08 -11.57
N LEU A 71 4.66 -0.09 -10.35
CA LEU A 71 3.51 0.68 -9.87
C LEU A 71 3.94 2.05 -9.33
N THR A 72 3.03 3.02 -9.43
CA THR A 72 3.18 4.34 -8.82
C THR A 72 2.00 4.61 -7.89
N ASN A 73 2.29 4.92 -6.61
CA ASN A 73 1.29 4.94 -5.54
C ASN A 73 0.48 3.63 -5.50
N TRP A 74 -0.78 3.68 -5.06
CA TRP A 74 -1.60 2.48 -4.88
C TRP A 74 -2.13 1.86 -6.20
N ALA A 75 -2.03 2.58 -7.33
CA ALA A 75 -2.46 2.10 -8.65
C ALA A 75 -3.85 1.43 -8.68
N ASN A 76 -4.82 1.95 -7.90
CA ASN A 76 -6.13 1.32 -7.64
C ASN A 76 -6.87 0.87 -8.91
N ASP A 77 -6.75 1.65 -9.99
CA ASP A 77 -7.45 1.43 -11.26
C ASP A 77 -6.64 0.60 -12.27
N GLY A 78 -5.49 0.06 -11.89
CA GLY A 78 -4.68 -0.84 -12.71
C GLY A 78 -3.62 -0.19 -13.60
N TYR A 79 -3.58 1.15 -13.68
CA TYR A 79 -2.71 1.83 -14.64
C TYR A 79 -1.26 1.96 -14.17
N PHE A 80 -0.34 1.76 -15.11
CA PHE A 80 1.10 1.95 -14.92
C PHE A 80 1.73 2.47 -16.20
N ALA A 81 2.99 2.93 -16.11
CA ALA A 81 3.80 3.31 -17.25
C ALA A 81 4.96 2.32 -17.38
N GLU A 82 5.29 1.95 -18.62
CA GLU A 82 6.42 1.08 -18.93
C GLU A 82 6.98 1.52 -20.28
N ASP A 83 8.27 1.85 -20.32
CA ASP A 83 8.94 2.37 -21.52
C ASP A 83 8.23 3.58 -22.16
N GLY A 84 7.56 4.39 -21.32
CA GLY A 84 6.83 5.56 -21.75
C GLY A 84 5.45 5.28 -22.36
N GLN A 85 4.97 4.04 -22.30
CA GLN A 85 3.61 3.66 -22.68
C GLN A 85 2.76 3.46 -21.43
N VAL A 86 1.57 4.05 -21.41
CA VAL A 86 0.56 3.81 -20.38
C VAL A 86 -0.12 2.48 -20.68
N LYS A 87 -0.12 1.58 -19.69
CA LYS A 87 -0.72 0.25 -19.74
C LYS A 87 -1.66 0.07 -18.55
N ASN A 88 -2.41 -1.03 -18.55
CA ASN A 88 -3.22 -1.45 -17.41
C ASN A 88 -2.90 -2.91 -17.07
N PHE A 89 -2.46 -3.18 -15.84
CA PHE A 89 -2.05 -4.53 -15.45
C PHE A 89 -3.24 -5.49 -15.50
N ALA A 90 -4.48 -5.02 -15.36
CA ALA A 90 -5.66 -5.89 -15.31
C ALA A 90 -5.87 -6.68 -16.60
N VAL A 91 -5.22 -6.32 -17.72
CA VAL A 91 -5.24 -7.05 -19.00
C VAL A 91 -3.84 -7.46 -19.47
N ASP A 92 -2.82 -7.38 -18.60
CA ASP A 92 -1.44 -7.79 -18.90
C ASP A 92 -1.25 -9.27 -18.56
N GLU A 93 -0.54 -10.04 -19.40
CA GLU A 93 -0.29 -11.47 -19.15
C GLU A 93 0.46 -11.74 -17.84
N ARG A 94 1.26 -10.78 -17.35
CA ARG A 94 1.91 -10.88 -16.03
C ARG A 94 0.91 -10.89 -14.89
N TYR A 95 -0.19 -10.16 -15.02
CA TYR A 95 -1.27 -10.19 -14.04
C TYR A 95 -2.01 -11.52 -14.07
N LYS A 96 -2.23 -12.11 -15.25
CA LYS A 96 -2.76 -13.47 -15.39
C LYS A 96 -1.89 -14.49 -14.62
N LYS A 97 -0.57 -14.42 -14.80
CA LYS A 97 0.41 -15.27 -14.10
C LYS A 97 0.30 -15.11 -12.57
N LEU A 98 0.18 -13.88 -12.08
CA LEU A 98 -0.01 -13.59 -10.66
C LEU A 98 -1.34 -14.15 -10.13
N MET A 99 -2.46 -13.96 -10.86
CA MET A 99 -3.76 -14.46 -10.42
C MET A 99 -3.80 -15.98 -10.30
N LYS A 100 -3.12 -16.71 -11.18
CA LYS A 100 -2.96 -18.17 -11.07
C LYS A 100 -2.21 -18.57 -9.80
N TYR A 101 -1.11 -17.89 -9.50
CA TYR A 101 -0.35 -18.14 -8.28
C TYR A 101 -1.19 -17.87 -7.02
N LEU A 102 -1.90 -16.74 -6.99
CA LEU A 102 -2.75 -16.38 -5.86
C LEU A 102 -3.93 -17.36 -5.68
N ALA A 103 -4.56 -17.79 -6.77
CA ALA A 103 -5.60 -18.82 -6.73
C ALA A 103 -5.07 -20.15 -6.17
N GLN A 104 -3.84 -20.53 -6.54
CA GLN A 104 -3.18 -21.71 -5.97
C GLN A 104 -2.98 -21.56 -4.46
N LEU A 105 -2.37 -20.46 -4.00
CA LEU A 105 -2.17 -20.21 -2.56
C LEU A 105 -3.49 -20.22 -1.79
N TYR A 106 -4.55 -19.64 -2.35
CA TYR A 106 -5.88 -19.66 -1.74
C TYR A 106 -6.46 -21.07 -1.67
N SER A 107 -6.35 -21.85 -2.75
CA SER A 107 -6.84 -23.24 -2.81
C SER A 107 -6.11 -24.17 -1.83
N GLU A 108 -4.84 -23.88 -1.55
CA GLU A 108 -4.02 -24.56 -0.54
C GLU A 108 -4.30 -24.05 0.88
N GLY A 109 -5.19 -23.04 1.02
CA GLY A 109 -5.55 -22.39 2.28
C GLY A 109 -4.38 -21.68 2.95
N LEU A 110 -3.50 -21.07 2.16
CA LEU A 110 -2.35 -20.29 2.61
C LEU A 110 -2.69 -18.80 2.75
N ILE A 111 -3.81 -18.37 2.17
CA ILE A 111 -4.34 -17.01 2.28
C ILE A 111 -5.54 -17.06 3.23
N ASN A 112 -5.63 -16.08 4.13
CA ASN A 112 -6.80 -15.90 5.00
C ASN A 112 -8.09 -15.83 4.18
N GLU A 113 -9.01 -16.76 4.41
CA GLU A 113 -10.32 -16.83 3.74
C GLU A 113 -11.15 -15.55 3.91
N ASN A 114 -10.91 -14.82 5.00
CA ASN A 114 -11.62 -13.59 5.33
C ASN A 114 -10.89 -12.32 4.85
N ALA A 115 -9.74 -12.42 4.16
CA ALA A 115 -8.95 -11.25 3.77
C ALA A 115 -9.71 -10.26 2.87
N ILE A 116 -10.61 -10.77 2.02
CA ILE A 116 -11.42 -9.95 1.11
C ILE A 116 -12.56 -9.24 1.86
N THR A 117 -13.11 -9.88 2.90
CA THR A 117 -14.34 -9.45 3.59
C THR A 117 -14.08 -8.74 4.92
N ASN A 118 -12.89 -8.90 5.49
CA ASN A 118 -12.52 -8.27 6.75
C ASN A 118 -12.47 -6.74 6.61
N ASP A 119 -13.08 -6.05 7.57
CA ASP A 119 -12.84 -4.63 7.73
C ASP A 119 -11.41 -4.38 8.25
N TYR A 120 -11.00 -3.12 8.21
CA TYR A 120 -9.67 -2.72 8.63
C TYR A 120 -9.40 -3.03 10.12
N SER A 121 -10.41 -2.95 10.98
CA SER A 121 -10.25 -3.21 12.42
C SER A 121 -10.00 -4.69 12.70
N MET A 122 -10.72 -5.59 12.03
CA MET A 122 -10.49 -7.04 12.10
C MET A 122 -9.11 -7.41 11.55
N PHE A 123 -8.72 -6.83 10.41
CA PHE A 123 -7.39 -6.99 9.82
C PHE A 123 -6.25 -6.55 10.76
N GLN A 124 -6.41 -5.40 11.43
CA GLN A 124 -5.42 -4.94 12.41
C GLN A 124 -5.40 -5.81 13.66
N SER A 125 -6.58 -6.21 14.17
CA SER A 125 -6.67 -7.01 15.40
C SER A 125 -6.00 -8.37 15.24
N LEU A 126 -6.15 -9.02 14.08
CA LEU A 126 -5.56 -10.34 13.83
C LEU A 126 -4.02 -10.31 13.93
N SER A 127 -3.39 -9.26 13.40
CA SER A 127 -1.94 -9.07 13.48
C SER A 127 -1.44 -8.70 14.88
N ARG A 128 -2.31 -8.22 15.78
CA ARG A 128 -1.98 -7.93 17.19
C ARG A 128 -2.02 -9.17 18.10
N GLY A 129 -2.28 -10.34 17.52
CA GLY A 129 -2.20 -11.64 18.19
C GLY A 129 -3.49 -12.06 18.88
N ASN A 130 -3.45 -13.23 19.51
CA ASN A 130 -4.57 -13.80 20.26
C ASN A 130 -4.63 -13.26 21.71
N GLU A 131 -5.59 -13.75 22.49
CA GLU A 131 -5.78 -13.37 23.90
C GLU A 131 -4.59 -13.71 24.82
N ASN A 132 -3.73 -14.65 24.40
CA ASN A 132 -2.49 -15.02 25.10
C ASN A 132 -1.29 -14.16 24.67
N GLY A 133 -1.49 -13.23 23.71
CA GLY A 133 -0.42 -12.42 23.14
C GLY A 133 0.46 -13.17 22.15
N GLU A 134 -0.02 -14.28 21.58
CA GLU A 134 0.70 -15.06 20.57
C GLU A 134 0.41 -14.50 19.18
N ALA A 135 1.44 -14.43 18.33
CA ALA A 135 1.26 -14.07 16.93
C ALA A 135 0.40 -15.12 16.20
N LEU A 136 -0.47 -14.66 15.31
CA LEU A 136 -1.33 -15.52 14.49
C LEU A 136 -1.00 -15.44 12.99
N VAL A 137 -0.28 -14.41 12.53
CA VAL A 137 -0.10 -14.14 11.10
C VAL A 137 1.35 -14.37 10.70
N GLY A 138 1.58 -15.12 9.63
CA GLY A 138 2.91 -15.39 9.11
C GLY A 138 3.45 -14.26 8.24
N VAL A 139 2.73 -13.92 7.17
CA VAL A 139 3.08 -12.89 6.19
C VAL A 139 1.92 -11.91 6.04
N VAL A 140 2.17 -10.61 6.08
CA VAL A 140 1.09 -9.61 5.97
C VAL A 140 1.57 -8.29 5.37
N TYR A 141 0.67 -7.60 4.69
CA TYR A 141 0.88 -6.24 4.22
C TYR A 141 0.62 -5.23 5.35
N GLY A 142 1.49 -4.26 5.53
CA GLY A 142 1.39 -3.28 6.61
C GLY A 142 2.07 -1.96 6.28
N TRP A 143 1.92 -0.97 7.16
CA TRP A 143 2.57 0.34 6.96
C TRP A 143 3.93 0.43 7.64
N GLU A 144 4.02 -0.06 8.87
CA GLU A 144 5.23 -0.25 9.67
C GLU A 144 4.92 -1.26 10.80
N GLU A 145 5.93 -1.91 11.34
CA GLU A 145 5.77 -3.08 12.21
C GLU A 145 5.03 -2.77 13.53
N THR A 146 5.29 -1.63 14.16
CA THR A 146 4.67 -1.26 15.43
C THR A 146 3.20 -0.87 15.28
N ASP A 147 2.80 -0.15 14.22
CA ASP A 147 1.39 0.10 13.89
C ASP A 147 0.65 -1.21 13.61
N LYS A 148 1.28 -2.14 12.89
CA LYS A 148 0.65 -3.39 12.46
C LYS A 148 0.54 -4.43 13.59
N PHE A 149 1.62 -4.66 14.33
CA PHE A 149 1.73 -5.75 15.31
C PHE A 149 1.65 -5.27 16.77
N GLY A 150 1.74 -3.96 17.00
CA GLY A 150 1.87 -3.38 18.33
C GLY A 150 3.22 -3.67 18.98
N ASN A 151 3.47 -3.03 20.12
CA ASN A 151 4.77 -3.07 20.80
C ASN A 151 5.21 -4.48 21.24
N ASN A 152 4.27 -5.41 21.42
CA ASN A 152 4.57 -6.75 21.93
C ASN A 152 5.07 -7.70 20.84
N LEU A 153 4.51 -7.59 19.62
CA LEU A 153 4.76 -8.54 18.55
C LEU A 153 5.66 -7.97 17.46
N ALA A 154 5.78 -6.65 17.31
CA ALA A 154 6.56 -6.01 16.24
C ALA A 154 7.97 -6.60 16.08
N SER A 155 8.70 -6.81 17.19
CA SER A 155 10.05 -7.39 17.16
C SER A 155 10.17 -8.82 16.63
N GLN A 156 9.04 -9.52 16.46
CA GLN A 156 9.00 -10.85 15.86
C GLN A 156 8.96 -10.80 14.33
N TYR A 157 8.68 -9.63 13.74
CA TYR A 157 8.52 -9.45 12.30
C TYR A 157 9.71 -8.71 11.71
N VAL A 158 9.90 -8.91 10.42
CA VAL A 158 10.84 -8.14 9.58
C VAL A 158 10.20 -7.88 8.22
N ALA A 159 10.52 -6.74 7.60
CA ALA A 159 10.18 -6.48 6.21
C ALA A 159 10.86 -7.49 5.24
N LEU A 160 10.09 -7.95 4.25
CA LEU A 160 10.55 -8.75 3.12
C LEU A 160 11.05 -7.85 2.00
N GLU A 161 12.16 -8.25 1.40
CA GLU A 161 12.59 -7.72 0.11
C GLU A 161 11.56 -8.07 -0.99
N PRO A 162 11.47 -7.26 -2.07
CA PRO A 162 10.62 -7.58 -3.21
C PRO A 162 10.91 -8.97 -3.78
N LEU A 163 9.88 -9.80 -3.87
CA LEU A 163 10.01 -11.19 -4.31
C LEU A 163 10.24 -11.29 -5.82
N THR A 164 11.12 -12.20 -6.21
CA THR A 164 11.34 -12.55 -7.62
C THR A 164 10.34 -13.60 -8.07
N TYR A 165 9.67 -13.37 -9.21
CA TYR A 165 8.82 -14.40 -9.83
C TYR A 165 9.69 -15.44 -10.54
N ASP A 166 9.64 -16.71 -10.08
CA ASP A 166 10.50 -17.81 -10.55
C ASP A 166 9.72 -19.02 -11.10
N LEU A 167 8.41 -18.90 -11.30
CA LEU A 167 7.53 -20.03 -11.63
C LEU A 167 7.46 -20.37 -13.12
N ASP A 168 7.86 -19.47 -14.02
CA ASP A 168 7.85 -19.66 -15.48
C ASP A 168 9.25 -19.71 -16.11
N GLY A 169 10.30 -19.53 -15.30
CA GLY A 169 11.68 -19.47 -15.77
C GLY A 169 12.04 -18.19 -16.54
N GLU A 170 11.14 -17.23 -16.64
CA GLU A 170 11.46 -15.89 -17.15
C GLU A 170 12.21 -15.08 -16.08
N ASN A 171 13.06 -14.16 -16.52
CA ASN A 171 13.80 -13.28 -15.62
C ASN A 171 13.24 -11.86 -15.69
N TYR A 172 12.41 -11.50 -14.73
CA TYR A 172 11.82 -10.18 -14.61
C TYR A 172 12.77 -9.24 -13.85
N ASP A 173 12.84 -7.99 -14.30
CA ASP A 173 13.52 -6.94 -13.54
C ASP A 173 12.64 -6.49 -12.37
N VAL A 174 12.78 -7.16 -11.22
CA VAL A 174 11.95 -6.94 -10.02
C VAL A 174 11.83 -5.46 -9.67
N ARG A 175 10.59 -5.01 -9.47
CA ARG A 175 10.19 -3.64 -9.12
C ARG A 175 9.49 -3.61 -7.77
N TRP A 176 9.39 -2.40 -7.21
CA TRP A 176 8.57 -2.12 -6.04
C TRP A 176 7.75 -0.85 -6.27
N THR A 177 6.57 -0.78 -5.68
CA THR A 177 5.68 0.37 -5.79
C THR A 177 6.38 1.66 -5.36
N TYR A 178 6.36 2.67 -6.23
CA TYR A 178 6.91 4.00 -5.94
C TYR A 178 5.80 4.95 -5.47
N ASP A 179 5.67 5.13 -4.17
CA ASP A 179 4.58 5.89 -3.53
C ASP A 179 4.96 7.33 -3.11
N TYR A 180 6.17 7.78 -3.46
CA TYR A 180 6.72 9.05 -2.98
C TYR A 180 5.75 10.22 -3.15
N SER A 181 5.16 10.36 -4.35
CA SER A 181 4.26 11.47 -4.61
C SER A 181 2.92 11.35 -3.89
N GLY A 182 2.34 10.15 -3.78
CA GLY A 182 1.10 9.91 -3.05
C GLY A 182 1.24 10.15 -1.55
N LEU A 183 2.42 9.86 -0.99
CA LEU A 183 2.71 10.08 0.43
C LEU A 183 3.07 11.53 0.78
N ASN A 184 3.65 12.28 -0.15
CA ASN A 184 4.13 13.64 0.12
C ASN A 184 3.22 14.72 -0.45
N MET A 185 2.32 14.36 -1.38
CA MET A 185 1.43 15.30 -2.06
C MET A 185 0.03 14.73 -2.06
N SER A 186 -0.96 15.55 -1.73
CA SER A 186 -2.36 15.15 -1.75
C SER A 186 -3.22 16.34 -2.12
N THR A 187 -4.26 16.09 -2.89
CA THR A 187 -5.24 17.11 -3.29
C THR A 187 -6.38 17.21 -2.27
N ASN A 188 -7.09 18.35 -2.24
CA ASN A 188 -8.38 18.50 -1.58
C ASN A 188 -8.42 18.26 -0.05
N ARG A 189 -7.35 18.60 0.69
CA ARG A 189 -7.34 18.51 2.17
C ARG A 189 -8.22 19.56 2.86
N VAL A 190 -8.66 20.58 2.13
CA VAL A 190 -9.61 21.60 2.60
C VAL A 190 -10.52 22.02 1.45
N ALA A 191 -11.81 22.20 1.74
CA ALA A 191 -12.77 22.87 0.87
C ALA A 191 -13.56 23.93 1.65
N MET A 192 -13.76 25.10 1.04
CA MET A 192 -14.62 26.15 1.60
C MET A 192 -15.95 26.18 0.85
N SER A 193 -17.06 26.03 1.58
CA SER A 193 -18.40 26.16 1.00
C SER A 193 -18.58 27.51 0.31
N ALA A 194 -19.19 27.52 -0.88
CA ALA A 194 -19.59 28.75 -1.57
C ALA A 194 -20.50 29.65 -0.71
N LYS A 195 -21.26 29.03 0.22
CA LYS A 195 -22.18 29.68 1.16
C LYS A 195 -21.49 30.26 2.40
N CYS A 196 -20.17 30.11 2.56
CA CYS A 196 -19.43 30.70 3.67
C CYS A 196 -19.65 32.23 3.68
N LYS A 197 -20.23 32.72 4.79
CA LYS A 197 -20.59 34.14 4.95
C LYS A 197 -19.37 35.04 5.10
N ASN A 198 -18.29 34.53 5.70
CA ASN A 198 -17.06 35.29 5.91
C ASN A 198 -15.86 34.52 5.34
N LYS A 199 -15.67 34.63 4.03
CA LYS A 199 -14.58 33.94 3.31
C LYS A 199 -13.20 34.41 3.76
N GLU A 200 -13.04 35.70 4.07
CA GLU A 200 -11.76 36.25 4.51
C GLU A 200 -11.32 35.69 5.87
N ALA A 201 -12.23 35.62 6.85
CA ALA A 201 -11.92 35.02 8.14
C ALA A 201 -11.64 33.52 8.00
N ALA A 202 -12.41 32.80 7.18
CA ALA A 202 -12.15 31.39 6.89
C ALA A 202 -10.76 31.19 6.28
N MET A 203 -10.37 32.01 5.29
CA MET A 203 -9.04 31.93 4.70
C MET A 203 -7.92 32.24 5.71
N ARG A 204 -8.10 33.24 6.59
CA ARG A 204 -7.12 33.51 7.66
C ARG A 204 -6.96 32.34 8.61
N PHE A 205 -8.04 31.65 8.95
CA PHE A 205 -7.99 30.44 9.76
C PHE A 205 -7.26 29.31 9.02
N LEU A 206 -7.59 29.08 7.75
CA LEU A 206 -6.94 28.06 6.93
C LEU A 206 -5.43 28.30 6.77
N ASP A 207 -5.02 29.56 6.63
CA ASP A 207 -3.61 29.95 6.54
C ASP A 207 -2.79 29.54 7.78
N GLN A 208 -3.43 29.43 8.96
CA GLN A 208 -2.73 29.00 10.18
C GLN A 208 -2.17 27.58 10.08
N PHE A 209 -2.84 26.68 9.35
CA PHE A 209 -2.36 25.32 9.13
C PHE A 209 -1.05 25.27 8.31
N TYR A 210 -0.76 26.31 7.53
CA TYR A 210 0.43 26.41 6.66
C TYR A 210 1.60 27.20 7.27
N THR A 211 1.44 27.68 8.51
CA THR A 211 2.57 28.20 9.29
C THR A 211 3.60 27.09 9.56
N GLN A 212 4.85 27.44 9.87
CA GLN A 212 5.91 26.45 10.12
C GLN A 212 5.52 25.44 11.21
N ALA A 213 5.11 25.95 12.38
CA ALA A 213 4.65 25.13 13.49
C ALA A 213 3.27 24.52 13.21
N GLY A 214 2.37 25.25 12.54
CA GLY A 214 1.03 24.75 12.22
C GLY A 214 1.08 23.49 11.36
N SER A 215 1.92 23.43 10.33
CA SER A 215 2.03 22.26 9.47
C SER A 215 2.59 21.03 10.19
N VAL A 216 3.52 21.23 11.13
CA VAL A 216 4.04 20.13 11.96
C VAL A 216 2.96 19.64 12.94
N GLN A 217 2.21 20.56 13.54
CA GLN A 217 1.12 20.20 14.47
C GLN A 217 -0.04 19.51 13.77
N VAL A 218 -0.34 19.87 12.52
CA VAL A 218 -1.35 19.16 11.71
C VAL A 218 -0.97 17.68 11.58
N LEU A 219 0.31 17.38 11.31
CA LEU A 219 0.78 16.03 11.09
C LEU A 219 0.92 15.23 12.39
N PHE A 220 1.43 15.83 13.45
CA PHE A 220 1.89 15.12 14.66
C PHE A 220 1.13 15.47 15.94
N GLY A 221 0.18 16.41 15.91
CA GLY A 221 -0.60 16.84 17.07
C GLY A 221 -0.10 18.17 17.67
N GLY A 222 -0.86 18.71 18.61
CA GLY A 222 -0.64 20.05 19.15
C GLY A 222 0.63 20.16 20.00
N ILE A 223 1.33 21.29 19.89
CA ILE A 223 2.43 21.64 20.81
C ILE A 223 1.88 21.84 22.24
N SER A 224 0.72 22.50 22.36
CA SER A 224 0.05 22.71 23.64
C SER A 224 -0.44 21.42 24.29
N ASP A 225 -0.67 20.39 23.48
CA ASP A 225 -1.19 19.09 23.92
C ASP A 225 -0.04 18.13 24.28
N GLY A 226 1.22 18.59 24.11
CA GLY A 226 2.42 17.84 24.42
C GLY A 226 2.81 16.83 23.36
N ASN A 227 2.19 16.85 22.17
CA ASN A 227 2.56 15.92 21.10
C ASN A 227 3.88 16.30 20.41
N VAL A 228 4.14 17.60 20.29
CA VAL A 228 5.32 18.15 19.62
C VAL A 228 6.00 19.19 20.52
N SER A 229 7.32 19.18 20.53
CA SER A 229 8.13 20.22 21.19
C SER A 229 8.84 21.07 20.13
N GLU A 230 8.90 22.39 20.32
CA GLU A 230 9.77 23.27 19.54
C GLU A 230 11.20 23.21 20.12
N THR A 231 12.18 22.84 19.30
CA THR A 231 13.58 22.67 19.71
C THR A 231 14.50 23.75 19.16
N GLY A 232 14.00 24.60 18.27
CA GLY A 232 14.69 25.76 17.72
C GLY A 232 13.94 26.36 16.54
N ASP A 233 14.59 27.30 15.83
CA ASP A 233 14.03 27.90 14.63
C ASP A 233 13.83 26.83 13.56
N ASN A 234 12.56 26.58 13.20
CA ASN A 234 12.17 25.54 12.23
C ASN A 234 12.60 24.12 12.65
N ALA A 235 12.84 23.89 13.95
CA ALA A 235 13.23 22.61 14.50
C ALA A 235 12.20 22.14 15.53
N TYR A 236 11.75 20.90 15.36
CA TYR A 236 10.72 20.29 16.19
C TYR A 236 11.13 18.89 16.61
N LYS A 237 10.56 18.41 17.70
CA LYS A 237 10.65 17.03 18.16
C LYS A 237 9.25 16.46 18.34
N VAL A 238 9.00 15.30 17.76
CA VAL A 238 7.80 14.51 18.07
C VAL A 238 8.06 13.81 19.41
N ASN A 239 7.17 14.04 20.38
CA ASN A 239 7.30 13.45 21.71
C ASN A 239 6.73 12.01 21.71
N ASP A 240 7.04 11.23 22.73
CA ASP A 240 6.45 9.90 22.90
C ASP A 240 4.96 10.01 23.33
N PRO A 241 4.14 9.00 23.02
CA PRO A 241 2.79 8.88 23.56
C PRO A 241 2.79 9.00 25.09
N GLN A 242 1.86 9.80 25.61
CA GLN A 242 1.73 9.98 27.07
C GLN A 242 1.28 8.69 27.78
N ASP A 243 0.51 7.86 27.06
CA ASP A 243 0.18 6.50 27.48
C ASP A 243 1.15 5.52 26.80
N PRO A 244 2.06 4.86 27.55
CA PRO A 244 3.05 3.94 26.98
C PRO A 244 2.43 2.66 26.40
N ALA A 245 1.14 2.41 26.64
CA ALA A 245 0.41 1.30 26.01
C ALA A 245 -0.04 1.61 24.57
N VAL A 246 0.02 2.88 24.14
CA VAL A 246 -0.38 3.32 22.80
C VAL A 246 0.85 3.46 21.92
N ASP A 247 0.87 2.78 20.78
CA ASP A 247 1.95 2.93 19.80
C ASP A 247 1.94 4.33 19.14
N PRO A 248 3.09 4.85 18.68
CA PRO A 248 3.18 6.20 18.10
C PRO A 248 2.27 6.43 16.90
N GLY A 249 2.05 5.40 16.07
CA GLY A 249 1.16 5.45 14.91
C GLY A 249 -0.29 5.72 15.33
N THR A 250 -0.84 4.88 16.20
CA THR A 250 -2.19 5.01 16.78
C THR A 250 -2.35 6.35 17.48
N TRP A 251 -1.33 6.79 18.22
CA TRP A 251 -1.34 8.07 18.91
C TRP A 251 -1.42 9.25 17.92
N LYS A 252 -0.59 9.28 16.87
CA LYS A 252 -0.64 10.30 15.81
C LYS A 252 -2.05 10.39 15.21
N TRP A 253 -2.64 9.26 14.82
CA TRP A 253 -3.96 9.22 14.20
C TRP A 253 -5.12 9.59 15.14
N THR A 254 -4.91 9.50 16.46
CA THR A 254 -5.91 9.87 17.47
C THR A 254 -5.88 11.36 17.79
N TYR A 255 -4.68 11.96 17.84
CA TYR A 255 -4.49 13.32 18.37
C TYR A 255 -4.14 14.38 17.32
N ALA A 256 -4.00 14.00 16.04
CA ALA A 256 -3.68 14.91 14.95
C ALA A 256 -4.69 14.80 13.79
N PHE A 257 -4.66 15.77 12.88
CA PHE A 257 -5.28 15.57 11.56
C PHE A 257 -4.51 14.55 10.72
N ALA A 258 -3.23 14.33 11.07
CA ALA A 258 -2.32 13.45 10.38
C ALA A 258 -2.31 13.78 8.88
N ASP A 259 -2.37 12.75 8.03
CA ASP A 259 -2.22 12.91 6.58
C ASP A 259 -3.48 13.54 5.95
N ASN A 260 -4.57 13.70 6.71
CA ASN A 260 -5.83 14.27 6.24
C ASN A 260 -5.92 15.79 6.38
N GLY A 261 -4.97 16.42 7.06
CA GLY A 261 -4.99 17.87 7.26
C GLY A 261 -4.34 18.67 6.13
N PRO A 262 -4.71 19.96 5.97
CA PRO A 262 -3.95 20.89 5.14
C PRO A 262 -2.60 21.18 5.78
N MET A 263 -1.50 20.96 5.08
CA MET A 263 -0.17 21.28 5.61
C MET A 263 0.86 21.42 4.49
N TYR A 264 1.97 22.08 4.83
CA TYR A 264 3.18 22.08 4.03
C TYR A 264 4.41 22.10 4.95
N ILE A 265 5.00 20.94 5.19
CA ILE A 265 6.28 20.84 5.91
C ILE A 265 7.40 21.19 4.93
N ARG A 266 8.10 22.28 5.21
CA ARG A 266 9.18 22.81 4.37
C ARG A 266 10.39 21.87 4.43
N ARG A 267 11.13 21.75 3.33
CA ARG A 267 12.37 20.92 3.26
C ARG A 267 13.45 21.34 4.27
N ALA A 268 13.45 22.61 4.68
CA ALA A 268 14.39 23.13 5.67
C ALA A 268 13.95 22.90 7.13
N THR A 269 12.76 22.32 7.36
CA THR A 269 12.29 21.96 8.70
C THR A 269 13.04 20.71 9.17
N THR A 270 13.63 20.77 10.36
CA THR A 270 14.21 19.61 11.03
C THR A 270 13.17 19.02 11.98
N ILE A 271 12.92 17.72 11.89
CA ILE A 271 12.03 17.01 12.81
C ILE A 271 12.78 15.82 13.38
N GLU A 272 13.05 15.86 14.68
CA GLU A 272 13.50 14.69 15.44
C GLU A 272 12.28 13.80 15.68
N MET A 273 12.31 12.60 15.12
CA MET A 273 11.25 11.61 15.30
C MET A 273 11.54 10.72 16.52
N THR A 274 10.51 10.01 16.99
CA THR A 274 10.67 8.98 18.02
C THR A 274 11.45 7.77 17.45
N PRO A 275 12.11 6.95 18.30
CA PRO A 275 12.87 5.77 17.86
C PRO A 275 12.07 4.78 17.00
N ASP A 276 10.75 4.68 17.17
CA ASP A 276 9.90 3.80 16.37
C ASP A 276 9.76 4.29 14.92
N MET A 277 9.82 5.60 14.68
CA MET A 277 9.85 6.14 13.32
C MET A 277 11.21 5.96 12.62
N ASP A 278 12.29 5.68 13.37
CA ASP A 278 13.55 5.18 12.80
C ASP A 278 13.45 3.71 12.37
N ASN A 279 12.51 2.91 12.91
CA ASN A 279 12.24 1.55 12.41
C ASN A 279 11.75 1.62 10.96
N ALA A 280 10.78 2.49 10.67
CA ALA A 280 10.28 2.70 9.31
C ALA A 280 11.37 3.13 8.30
N LEU A 281 12.42 3.82 8.76
CA LEU A 281 13.57 4.14 7.90
C LEU A 281 14.45 2.92 7.62
N ARG A 282 14.62 2.03 8.61
CA ARG A 282 15.33 0.75 8.43
C ARG A 282 14.57 -0.21 7.54
N GLU A 283 13.26 -0.33 7.73
CA GLU A 283 12.39 -1.17 6.91
C GLU A 283 12.48 -0.79 5.43
N ARG A 284 12.48 0.52 5.12
CA ARG A 284 12.67 1.03 3.76
C ARG A 284 13.99 0.64 3.09
N GLN A 285 15.02 0.25 3.84
CA GLN A 285 16.29 -0.23 3.27
C GLN A 285 16.08 -1.50 2.43
N ALA A 286 15.10 -2.34 2.78
CA ALA A 286 14.74 -3.54 1.99
C ALA A 286 14.30 -3.19 0.55
N TYR A 287 13.81 -1.97 0.34
CA TYR A 287 13.28 -1.51 -0.94
C TYR A 287 14.21 -0.52 -1.68
N GLU A 288 15.31 -0.06 -1.07
CA GLU A 288 16.17 0.97 -1.66
C GLU A 288 16.66 0.61 -3.06
N SER A 289 17.08 -0.63 -3.27
CA SER A 289 17.63 -1.10 -4.55
C SER A 289 16.60 -1.10 -5.68
N THR A 290 15.33 -1.41 -5.39
CA THR A 290 14.23 -1.43 -6.36
C THR A 290 13.64 -0.04 -6.58
N LEU A 291 13.53 0.77 -5.52
CA LEU A 291 13.12 2.18 -5.60
C LEU A 291 14.11 3.01 -6.44
N ALA A 292 15.39 2.67 -6.43
CA ALA A 292 16.41 3.33 -7.27
C ALA A 292 16.27 3.02 -8.77
N LYS A 293 15.48 2.00 -9.16
CA LYS A 293 15.26 1.63 -10.57
C LYS A 293 14.20 2.49 -11.27
N VAL A 294 13.41 3.25 -10.51
CA VAL A 294 12.30 4.03 -11.07
C VAL A 294 12.83 5.10 -12.03
N SER A 295 12.36 5.04 -13.27
CA SER A 295 12.74 5.98 -14.32
C SER A 295 11.58 6.93 -14.65
N GLU A 296 11.86 8.06 -15.32
CA GLU A 296 10.79 8.95 -15.80
C GLU A 296 9.83 8.29 -16.80
N SER A 297 10.27 7.24 -17.50
CA SER A 297 9.43 6.47 -18.42
C SER A 297 8.51 5.47 -17.73
N ASP A 298 8.85 5.04 -16.51
CA ASP A 298 8.12 4.03 -15.74
C ASP A 298 7.30 4.65 -14.59
N TYR A 299 7.60 5.91 -14.24
CA TYR A 299 6.84 6.67 -13.27
C TYR A 299 5.51 7.15 -13.87
N TYR A 300 4.37 6.72 -13.30
CA TYR A 300 3.02 7.07 -13.76
C TYR A 300 2.35 8.13 -12.86
N PRO A 301 2.43 9.42 -13.22
CA PRO A 301 2.13 10.56 -12.36
C PRO A 301 0.63 10.91 -12.34
N GLN A 302 -0.25 9.95 -12.02
CA GLN A 302 -1.71 10.13 -12.14
C GLN A 302 -2.24 11.44 -11.54
N MET A 303 -1.73 11.85 -10.37
CA MET A 303 -2.15 13.08 -9.67
C MET A 303 -1.79 14.37 -10.42
N PHE A 304 -0.74 14.33 -11.23
CA PHE A 304 -0.20 15.51 -11.92
C PHE A 304 -0.66 15.63 -13.37
N MET A 305 -1.14 14.53 -13.95
CA MET A 305 -1.73 14.54 -15.29
C MET A 305 -2.97 15.44 -15.35
N LYS A 306 -3.10 16.16 -16.46
CA LYS A 306 -4.18 17.12 -16.70
C LYS A 306 -5.06 16.64 -17.84
N TYR A 307 -6.36 16.90 -17.69
CA TYR A 307 -7.39 16.47 -18.61
C TYR A 307 -8.36 17.64 -18.85
N THR A 308 -8.97 17.67 -20.03
CA THR A 308 -10.10 18.57 -20.31
C THR A 308 -11.35 18.09 -19.58
N GLU A 309 -12.35 18.96 -19.44
CA GLU A 309 -13.64 18.59 -18.84
C GLU A 309 -14.31 17.44 -19.60
N ASP A 310 -14.27 17.48 -20.94
CA ASP A 310 -14.80 16.41 -21.79
C ASP A 310 -14.08 15.07 -21.55
N GLN A 311 -12.74 15.10 -21.46
CA GLN A 311 -11.95 13.90 -21.15
C GLN A 311 -12.27 13.36 -19.75
N GLN A 312 -12.42 14.23 -18.75
CA GLN A 312 -12.79 13.80 -17.39
C GLN A 312 -14.17 13.12 -17.37
N ASN A 313 -15.15 13.70 -18.05
CA ASN A 313 -16.49 13.13 -18.14
C ASN A 313 -16.49 11.79 -18.89
N GLU A 314 -15.78 11.70 -20.01
CA GLU A 314 -15.63 10.47 -20.79
C GLU A 314 -14.95 9.38 -19.96
N MET A 315 -13.79 9.69 -19.35
CA MET A 315 -13.06 8.74 -18.51
C MET A 315 -13.88 8.25 -17.33
N ALA A 316 -14.67 9.11 -16.67
CA ALA A 316 -15.49 8.70 -15.53
C ALA A 316 -16.49 7.60 -15.90
N VAL A 317 -17.13 7.71 -17.08
CA VAL A 317 -18.06 6.69 -17.58
C VAL A 317 -17.34 5.41 -17.97
N LEU A 318 -16.26 5.53 -18.75
CA LEU A 318 -15.51 4.36 -19.23
C LEU A 318 -14.84 3.61 -18.07
N GLN A 319 -14.27 4.33 -17.10
CA GLN A 319 -13.63 3.73 -15.92
C GLN A 319 -14.65 2.96 -15.09
N ALA A 320 -15.85 3.49 -14.88
CA ALA A 320 -16.91 2.78 -14.16
C ALA A 320 -17.28 1.46 -14.87
N ASN A 321 -17.36 1.46 -16.21
CA ASN A 321 -17.63 0.25 -16.98
C ASN A 321 -16.51 -0.78 -16.84
N VAL A 322 -15.24 -0.35 -16.91
CA VAL A 322 -14.08 -1.22 -16.71
C VAL A 322 -14.06 -1.80 -15.29
N ASN A 323 -14.23 -0.94 -14.28
CA ASN A 323 -14.24 -1.36 -12.88
C ASN A 323 -15.33 -2.37 -12.58
N ASN A 324 -16.53 -2.25 -13.15
CA ASN A 324 -17.60 -3.23 -12.95
C ASN A 324 -17.20 -4.66 -13.38
N ILE A 325 -16.23 -4.79 -14.29
CA ILE A 325 -15.69 -6.07 -14.74
C ILE A 325 -14.48 -6.46 -13.88
N THR A 326 -13.46 -5.61 -13.82
CA THR A 326 -12.18 -5.93 -13.16
C THR A 326 -12.35 -6.14 -11.66
N GLU A 327 -13.04 -5.20 -11.01
CA GLU A 327 -14.03 -5.40 -9.95
C GLU A 327 -14.18 -6.82 -9.39
N ASN A 328 -15.12 -7.54 -9.98
CA ASN A 328 -15.55 -8.82 -9.45
C ASN A 328 -14.60 -9.96 -9.88
N GLN A 329 -13.95 -9.81 -11.04
CA GLN A 329 -13.25 -10.91 -11.69
C GLN A 329 -12.06 -11.45 -10.89
N TRP A 330 -11.22 -10.59 -10.32
CA TRP A 330 -10.06 -11.06 -9.55
C TRP A 330 -10.48 -11.87 -8.32
N GLY A 331 -11.61 -11.50 -7.69
CA GLY A 331 -12.15 -12.21 -6.54
C GLY A 331 -12.62 -13.60 -6.93
N LEU A 332 -13.35 -13.72 -8.06
CA LEU A 332 -13.80 -15.02 -8.60
C LEU A 332 -12.61 -15.93 -8.94
N TRP A 333 -11.54 -15.39 -9.51
CA TRP A 333 -10.31 -16.13 -9.76
C TRP A 333 -9.60 -16.53 -8.48
N LEU A 334 -9.48 -15.60 -7.51
CA LEU A 334 -8.78 -15.87 -6.25
C LEU A 334 -9.43 -17.02 -5.48
N VAL A 335 -10.76 -17.02 -5.36
CA VAL A 335 -11.48 -18.06 -4.62
C VAL A 335 -11.71 -19.35 -5.43
N GLY A 336 -11.36 -19.35 -6.71
CA GLY A 336 -11.49 -20.50 -7.60
C GLY A 336 -12.91 -20.75 -8.13
N ASP A 337 -13.81 -19.76 -8.03
CA ASP A 337 -15.15 -19.83 -8.64
C ASP A 337 -15.06 -19.78 -10.18
N GLU A 338 -14.02 -19.15 -10.72
CA GLU A 338 -13.67 -19.18 -12.14
C GLU A 338 -12.21 -19.57 -12.35
N ASP A 339 -11.94 -20.37 -13.39
CA ASP A 339 -10.58 -20.71 -13.79
C ASP A 339 -9.95 -19.59 -14.62
N VAL A 340 -8.75 -19.15 -14.21
CA VAL A 340 -8.06 -18.02 -14.83
C VAL A 340 -7.79 -18.27 -16.32
N ASP A 341 -7.28 -19.46 -16.68
CA ASP A 341 -6.90 -19.74 -18.07
C ASP A 341 -8.13 -19.85 -18.97
N ALA A 342 -9.21 -20.45 -18.47
CA ALA A 342 -10.44 -20.67 -19.21
C ALA A 342 -11.22 -19.37 -19.47
N THR A 343 -11.17 -18.38 -18.57
CA THR A 343 -11.96 -17.14 -18.69
C THR A 343 -11.17 -15.92 -19.13
N TRP A 344 -9.83 -15.97 -19.13
CA TRP A 344 -8.96 -14.83 -19.45
C TRP A 344 -9.28 -14.12 -20.77
N ASP A 345 -9.34 -14.84 -21.89
CA ASP A 345 -9.49 -14.22 -23.21
C ASP A 345 -10.83 -13.47 -23.34
N ALA A 346 -11.90 -14.08 -22.84
CA ALA A 346 -13.24 -13.48 -22.84
C ALA A 346 -13.32 -12.28 -21.87
N TYR A 347 -12.63 -12.35 -20.74
CA TYR A 347 -12.50 -11.24 -19.80
C TYR A 347 -11.75 -10.06 -20.45
N VAL A 348 -10.59 -10.30 -21.08
CA VAL A 348 -9.81 -9.24 -21.74
C VAL A 348 -10.61 -8.60 -22.87
N GLU A 349 -11.34 -9.39 -23.67
CA GLU A 349 -12.25 -8.87 -24.69
C GLU A 349 -13.33 -7.97 -24.07
N SER A 350 -13.92 -8.38 -22.94
CA SER A 350 -14.96 -7.63 -22.24
C SER A 350 -14.43 -6.31 -21.67
N VAL A 351 -13.25 -6.31 -21.05
CA VAL A 351 -12.60 -5.09 -20.53
C VAL A 351 -12.27 -4.12 -21.67
N ASN A 352 -11.80 -4.64 -22.81
CA ASN A 352 -11.53 -3.82 -23.99
C ASN A 352 -12.82 -3.23 -24.58
N ALA A 353 -13.89 -4.03 -24.68
CA ALA A 353 -15.20 -3.58 -25.14
C ALA A 353 -15.84 -2.54 -24.19
N ALA A 354 -15.52 -2.59 -22.90
CA ALA A 354 -15.95 -1.61 -21.90
C ALA A 354 -15.28 -0.23 -22.06
N GLY A 355 -14.23 -0.13 -22.89
CA GLY A 355 -13.61 1.13 -23.27
C GLY A 355 -12.18 1.34 -22.78
N LEU A 356 -11.51 0.30 -22.27
CA LEU A 356 -10.11 0.40 -21.85
C LEU A 356 -9.17 1.00 -22.92
N PRO A 357 -9.25 0.66 -24.23
CA PRO A 357 -8.39 1.24 -25.25
C PRO A 357 -8.51 2.77 -25.33
N ARG A 358 -9.74 3.29 -25.17
CA ARG A 358 -10.00 4.73 -25.19
C ARG A 358 -9.50 5.42 -23.91
N LEU A 359 -9.62 4.76 -22.75
CA LEU A 359 -9.01 5.23 -21.50
C LEU A 359 -7.49 5.33 -21.63
N LEU A 360 -6.84 4.31 -22.21
CA LEU A 360 -5.39 4.30 -22.42
C LEU A 360 -4.96 5.41 -23.38
N GLU A 361 -5.71 5.67 -24.46
CA GLU A 361 -5.43 6.78 -25.38
C GLU A 361 -5.46 8.15 -24.66
N ILE A 362 -6.52 8.41 -23.89
CA ILE A 362 -6.66 9.68 -23.15
C ILE A 362 -5.54 9.84 -22.12
N ARG A 363 -5.27 8.77 -21.35
CA ARG A 363 -4.22 8.76 -20.31
C ARG A 363 -2.83 8.89 -20.92
N GLN A 364 -2.56 8.25 -22.06
CA GLN A 364 -1.30 8.39 -22.80
C GLN A 364 -1.08 9.85 -23.23
N GLY A 365 -2.09 10.51 -23.80
CA GLY A 365 -1.98 11.92 -24.18
C GLY A 365 -1.67 12.85 -23.00
N ALA A 366 -2.30 12.60 -21.85
CA ALA A 366 -2.03 13.35 -20.62
C ALA A 366 -0.63 13.05 -20.04
N PHE A 367 -0.17 11.81 -20.16
CA PHE A 367 1.16 11.38 -19.74
C PHE A 367 2.26 12.00 -20.60
N ASP A 368 2.08 12.00 -21.93
CA ASP A 368 3.00 12.66 -22.86
C ASP A 368 3.07 14.16 -22.59
N THR A 369 1.92 14.81 -22.38
CA THR A 369 1.85 16.24 -22.01
C THR A 369 2.62 16.51 -20.71
N TYR A 370 2.43 15.67 -19.68
CA TYR A 370 3.17 15.81 -18.41
C TYR A 370 4.68 15.71 -18.60
N ARG A 371 5.13 14.82 -19.49
CA ARG A 371 6.55 14.64 -19.83
C ARG A 371 7.10 15.70 -20.79
N GLY A 372 6.27 16.65 -21.21
CA GLY A 372 6.65 17.71 -22.14
C GLY A 372 6.81 17.24 -23.59
N LYS A 373 6.06 16.21 -24.00
CA LYS A 373 6.00 15.70 -25.38
C LYS A 373 4.81 16.24 -26.15
#